data_AF-A0A0R0A154-F1
#
_entry.id   AF-A0A0R0A154-F1
#
_cell.length_a   1.000
_cell.length_b   1.000
_cell.length_c   1.000
_cell.angle_alpha   90.00
_cell.angle_beta   90.00
_cell.angle_gamma   90.00
#
_symmetry.space_group_name_H-M   'P 1'
#
loop_
_entity.id
_entity.type
_entity.pdbx_description
1 polymer ?
#
loop_
_entity_poly.entity_id
_entity_poly.type
_entity_poly.pdbx_seq_one_letter_code
_entity_poly.pdbx_strand_id
1 'polypeptide(L)'
;MRIDMPRWLINIAVLPSIACSPTQDDSNKFVSGDVPVHDTPYPFTTSGEISCVYYPDFGIEVYFEPVGHIEDSSIGTPLNKAAQMALKKDGMTPNVPYSIKKGADLSDVIGIRLKVCDERYEEV
;
A
#
# COMPACT_ATOMS: atom_id res chain seq x y z
N MET A 1 -43.55 -55.47 24.52
CA MET A 1 -44.44 -54.36 24.91
C MET A 1 -43.64 -53.41 25.80
N ARG A 2 -43.69 -52.12 25.45
CA ARG A 2 -43.16 -50.93 26.15
C ARG A 2 -41.65 -50.69 26.06
N ILE A 3 -41.34 -49.78 25.14
CA ILE A 3 -40.16 -48.91 25.09
C ILE A 3 -40.34 -47.84 26.17
N ASP A 4 -39.30 -47.58 26.95
CA ASP A 4 -39.13 -46.30 27.66
C ASP A 4 -37.64 -45.92 27.69
N MET A 5 -37.32 -44.85 26.96
CA MET A 5 -36.00 -44.24 26.79
C MET A 5 -35.65 -43.32 27.97
N PRO A 6 -34.46 -43.42 28.59
CA PRO A 6 -33.92 -42.34 29.40
C PRO A 6 -32.84 -41.56 28.62
N ARG A 7 -33.13 -40.26 28.49
CA ARG A 7 -32.27 -39.12 28.11
C ARG A 7 -30.78 -39.31 28.43
N TRP A 8 -29.93 -39.47 27.42
CA TRP A 8 -28.67 -38.71 27.30
C TRP A 8 -28.05 -38.87 25.91
N LEU A 9 -28.57 -38.11 24.95
CA LEU A 9 -27.89 -37.83 23.69
C LEU A 9 -26.83 -36.76 23.97
N ILE A 10 -25.55 -37.10 23.95
CA ILE A 10 -24.49 -36.12 23.72
C ILE A 10 -23.55 -36.68 22.66
N ASN A 11 -23.92 -36.40 21.41
CA ASN A 11 -23.00 -36.39 20.27
C ASN A 11 -21.94 -35.33 20.52
N ILE A 12 -20.69 -35.72 20.78
CA ILE A 12 -19.56 -34.79 20.69
C ILE A 12 -19.02 -34.90 19.26
N ALA A 13 -19.65 -34.13 18.35
CA ALA A 13 -19.04 -33.82 17.08
C ALA A 13 -17.81 -32.93 17.38
N VAL A 14 -16.62 -33.50 17.31
CA VAL A 14 -15.37 -32.73 17.31
C VAL A 14 -15.33 -31.99 15.98
N LEU A 15 -15.86 -30.77 15.96
CA LEU A 15 -15.59 -29.85 14.86
C LEU A 15 -14.08 -29.55 14.86
N PRO A 16 -13.37 -29.70 13.73
CA PRO A 16 -12.04 -29.17 13.63
C PRO A 16 -12.15 -27.66 13.81
N SER A 17 -11.44 -27.13 14.82
CA SER A 17 -11.17 -25.71 14.94
C SER A 17 -10.42 -25.30 13.68
N ILE A 18 -11.14 -24.83 12.67
CA ILE A 18 -10.56 -23.98 11.64
C ILE A 18 -10.10 -22.77 12.43
N ALA A 19 -8.82 -22.73 12.78
CA ALA A 19 -8.21 -21.52 13.25
C ALA A 19 -8.32 -20.55 12.09
N CYS A 20 -9.37 -19.73 12.09
CA CYS A 20 -9.39 -18.50 11.34
C CYS A 20 -8.17 -17.73 11.84
N SER A 21 -7.11 -17.73 11.02
CA SER A 21 -6.05 -16.74 11.13
C SER A 21 -6.73 -15.37 11.27
N PRO A 22 -6.24 -14.48 12.14
CA PRO A 22 -6.74 -13.12 12.13
C PRO A 22 -6.50 -12.61 10.71
N THR A 23 -7.59 -12.37 9.98
CA THR A 23 -7.57 -11.58 8.76
C THR A 23 -6.87 -10.29 9.17
N GLN A 24 -5.67 -10.05 8.66
CA GLN A 24 -4.99 -8.78 8.87
C GLN A 24 -5.95 -7.74 8.30
N ASP A 25 -6.54 -6.97 9.21
CA ASP A 25 -7.43 -5.89 8.87
C ASP A 25 -6.56 -4.79 8.28
N ASP A 26 -6.48 -4.79 6.96
CA ASP A 26 -5.69 -3.86 6.16
C ASP A 26 -6.33 -2.46 6.10
N SER A 27 -7.44 -2.24 6.81
CA SER A 27 -8.19 -0.98 6.79
C SER A 27 -7.45 0.22 7.38
N ASN A 28 -6.40 0.00 8.16
CA ASN A 28 -5.56 1.08 8.72
C ASN A 28 -4.28 1.34 7.90
N LYS A 29 -4.12 0.73 6.73
CA LYS A 29 -2.81 0.65 6.05
C LYS A 29 -2.47 1.79 5.09
N PHE A 30 -3.32 2.78 4.86
CA PHE A 30 -3.07 3.73 3.77
C PHE A 30 -3.57 5.14 4.11
N VAL A 31 -2.68 6.04 4.53
CA VAL A 31 -2.93 7.48 4.37
C VAL A 31 -2.24 7.91 3.08
N SER A 32 -3.06 8.20 2.07
CA SER A 32 -2.56 8.75 0.82
C SER A 32 -2.53 10.27 0.89
N GLY A 33 -1.40 10.84 0.53
CA GLY A 33 -1.32 12.24 0.16
C GLY A 33 -0.73 12.34 -1.24
N ASP A 34 -1.14 13.36 -1.98
CA ASP A 34 -0.63 13.77 -3.29
C ASP A 34 -0.05 15.20 -3.23
N VAL A 35 0.89 15.52 -4.13
CA VAL A 35 1.29 16.89 -4.47
C VAL A 35 1.51 16.96 -5.98
N PRO A 36 0.90 17.94 -6.68
CA PRO A 36 1.04 18.06 -8.12
C PRO A 36 2.42 18.59 -8.52
N VAL A 37 2.95 18.03 -9.61
CA VAL A 37 4.20 18.40 -10.27
C VAL A 37 3.87 19.04 -11.63
N HIS A 38 3.84 20.38 -11.65
CA HIS A 38 3.56 21.19 -12.84
C HIS A 38 4.85 21.57 -13.59
N ASP A 39 4.78 21.67 -14.93
CA ASP A 39 5.84 22.18 -15.83
C ASP A 39 7.12 21.33 -15.99
N THR A 40 7.01 20.00 -16.05
CA THR A 40 8.14 19.04 -16.23
C THR A 40 9.44 19.40 -15.48
N PRO A 41 9.37 19.79 -14.20
CA PRO A 41 10.55 20.19 -13.46
C PRO A 41 11.45 18.97 -13.37
N TYR A 42 12.77 19.21 -13.47
CA TYR A 42 13.72 18.17 -13.12
C TYR A 42 13.33 17.62 -11.74
N PRO A 43 13.24 16.29 -11.55
CA PRO A 43 13.83 15.23 -12.37
C PRO A 43 12.93 14.55 -13.42
N PHE A 44 11.70 14.99 -13.64
CA PHE A 44 10.73 14.24 -14.46
C PHE A 44 10.69 14.67 -15.93
N THR A 45 10.28 13.76 -16.83
CA THR A 45 10.08 13.99 -18.27
C THR A 45 8.63 14.34 -18.63
N THR A 46 7.70 14.15 -17.69
CA THR A 46 6.28 14.52 -17.81
C THR A 46 5.82 15.13 -16.50
N SER A 47 4.73 15.89 -16.55
CA SER A 47 3.98 16.27 -15.36
C SER A 47 3.31 15.06 -14.71
N GLY A 48 3.06 15.16 -13.42
CA GLY A 48 2.44 14.11 -12.62
C GLY A 48 2.20 14.56 -11.20
N GLU A 49 2.02 13.60 -10.31
CA GLU A 49 1.86 13.78 -8.89
C GLU A 49 2.86 12.88 -8.16
N ILE A 50 3.30 13.33 -6.99
CA ILE A 50 4.07 12.48 -6.10
C ILE A 50 3.16 12.07 -4.96
N SER A 51 2.84 10.79 -4.90
CA SER A 51 2.02 10.22 -3.85
C SER A 51 2.89 9.57 -2.77
N CYS A 52 2.31 9.41 -1.59
CA CYS A 52 2.93 8.65 -0.53
C CYS A 52 1.93 7.78 0.20
N VAL A 53 2.42 6.64 0.65
CA VAL A 53 1.68 5.58 1.32
C VAL A 53 2.54 5.10 2.48
N TYR A 54 1.96 4.77 3.63
CA TYR A 54 2.71 4.20 4.75
C TYR A 54 2.51 2.70 4.82
N TYR A 55 3.63 1.98 4.84
CA TYR A 55 3.62 0.54 5.02
C TYR A 55 4.34 0.21 6.33
N PRO A 56 3.69 -0.45 7.31
CA PRO A 56 4.28 -0.67 8.64
C PRO A 56 5.66 -1.33 8.63
N ASP A 57 5.87 -2.26 7.70
CA ASP A 57 7.13 -3.02 7.60
C ASP A 57 8.27 -2.23 6.93
N PHE A 58 7.97 -1.23 6.11
CA PHE A 58 8.93 -0.56 5.22
C PHE A 58 9.02 0.96 5.39
N GLY A 59 8.07 1.57 6.10
CA GLY A 59 7.95 3.01 6.31
C GLY A 59 7.15 3.70 5.20
N ILE A 60 7.38 4.99 5.04
CA ILE A 60 6.72 5.82 4.03
C ILE A 60 7.28 5.47 2.64
N GLU A 61 6.40 4.97 1.78
CA GLU A 61 6.58 4.74 0.36
C GLU A 61 6.35 6.04 -0.39
N VAL A 62 7.15 6.28 -1.42
CA VAL A 62 7.00 7.45 -2.28
C VAL A 62 6.94 6.99 -3.73
N TYR A 63 5.89 7.40 -4.44
CA TYR A 63 5.65 7.08 -5.84
C TYR A 63 5.52 8.34 -6.68
N PHE A 64 5.86 8.23 -7.97
CA PHE A 64 5.49 9.21 -8.97
C PHE A 64 4.40 8.64 -9.90
N GLU A 65 3.32 9.39 -10.03
CA GLU A 65 2.16 9.07 -10.86
C GLU A 65 2.05 10.11 -11.98
N PRO A 66 2.33 9.76 -13.25
CA PRO A 66 2.17 10.70 -14.35
C PRO A 66 0.69 11.13 -14.50
N VAL A 67 0.46 12.34 -14.99
CA VAL A 67 -0.91 12.85 -15.22
C VAL A 67 -1.70 11.86 -16.06
N GLY A 68 -2.94 11.57 -15.62
CA GLY A 68 -3.81 10.58 -16.26
C GLY A 68 -3.60 9.13 -15.78
N HIS A 69 -2.71 8.91 -14.80
CA HIS A 69 -2.45 7.61 -14.18
C HIS A 69 -2.63 7.65 -12.64
N ILE A 70 -3.66 8.37 -12.18
CA ILE A 70 -4.01 8.55 -10.75
C ILE A 70 -5.22 7.64 -10.38
N GLU A 71 -5.65 6.76 -11.29
CA GLU A 71 -6.76 5.82 -11.04
C GLU A 71 -6.33 4.68 -10.11
N ASP A 72 -7.27 4.10 -9.36
CA ASP A 72 -7.06 3.01 -8.38
C ASP A 72 -6.30 1.78 -8.91
N SER A 73 -6.24 1.59 -10.23
CA SER A 73 -5.50 0.49 -10.86
C SER A 73 -4.06 0.84 -11.27
N SER A 74 -3.68 2.11 -11.14
CA SER A 74 -2.35 2.61 -11.50
C SER A 74 -1.36 2.38 -10.35
N ILE A 75 -0.21 1.83 -10.70
CA ILE A 75 0.92 1.61 -9.81
C ILE A 75 2.04 2.52 -10.29
N GLY A 76 2.23 3.61 -9.53
CA GLY A 76 3.22 4.64 -9.81
C GLY A 76 4.67 4.12 -9.84
N THR A 77 5.57 4.97 -10.32
CA THR A 77 7.01 4.67 -10.32
C THR A 77 7.56 4.80 -8.90
N PRO A 78 8.16 3.75 -8.29
CA PRO A 78 8.67 3.82 -6.94
C PRO A 78 9.93 4.71 -6.89
N LEU A 79 9.94 5.71 -6.01
CA LEU A 79 11.04 6.66 -5.90
C LEU A 79 12.03 6.29 -4.79
N ASN A 80 11.58 5.58 -3.74
CA ASN A 80 12.43 5.21 -2.61
C ASN A 80 12.52 3.68 -2.40
N LYS A 81 13.35 3.27 -1.43
CA LYS A 81 13.57 1.84 -1.14
C LYS A 81 12.33 1.17 -0.55
N ALA A 82 11.56 1.90 0.26
CA ALA A 82 10.33 1.39 0.87
C ALA A 82 9.31 0.98 -0.20
N ALA A 83 9.02 1.88 -1.14
CA ALA A 83 8.13 1.62 -2.27
C ALA A 83 8.58 0.41 -3.11
N GLN A 84 9.89 0.27 -3.37
CA GLN A 84 10.43 -0.90 -4.09
C GLN A 84 10.25 -2.21 -3.32
N MET A 85 10.43 -2.19 -1.99
CA MET A 85 10.24 -3.38 -1.16
C MET A 85 8.78 -3.79 -1.09
N ALA A 86 7.87 -2.83 -0.97
CA ALA A 86 6.44 -3.06 -0.93
C ALA A 86 5.94 -3.72 -2.21
N LEU A 87 6.26 -3.12 -3.38
CA LEU A 87 5.92 -3.73 -4.67
C LEU A 87 6.47 -5.14 -4.81
N LYS A 88 7.72 -5.37 -4.39
CA LYS A 88 8.33 -6.70 -4.43
C LYS A 88 7.62 -7.69 -3.51
N LYS A 89 7.24 -7.26 -2.29
CA LYS A 89 6.53 -8.10 -1.31
C LYS A 89 5.17 -8.52 -1.85
N ASP A 90 4.46 -7.59 -2.48
CA ASP A 90 3.09 -7.80 -2.96
C ASP A 90 3.05 -8.38 -4.38
N GLY A 91 4.21 -8.67 -4.99
CA GLY A 91 4.31 -9.22 -6.34
C GLY A 91 3.83 -8.26 -7.44
N MET A 92 3.89 -6.96 -7.17
CA MET A 92 3.41 -5.89 -8.03
C MET A 92 4.56 -5.24 -8.80
N THR A 93 4.22 -4.63 -9.94
CA THR A 93 5.17 -3.87 -10.77
C THR A 93 4.53 -2.56 -11.21
N PRO A 94 5.31 -1.47 -11.35
CA PRO A 94 4.79 -0.22 -11.89
C PRO A 94 4.19 -0.45 -13.27
N ASN A 95 3.00 0.11 -13.50
CA ASN A 95 2.28 -0.02 -14.77
C ASN A 95 2.04 1.34 -15.45
N VAL A 96 2.70 2.39 -14.96
CA VAL A 96 2.69 3.74 -15.55
C VAL A 96 3.88 3.95 -16.47
N PRO A 97 3.80 4.88 -17.45
CA PRO A 97 4.94 5.26 -18.27
C PRO A 97 6.12 5.73 -17.42
N TYR A 98 7.31 5.21 -17.70
CA TYR A 98 8.52 5.63 -17.01
C TYR A 98 8.86 7.09 -17.35
N SER A 99 8.99 7.91 -16.31
CA SER A 99 8.96 9.37 -16.41
C SER A 99 10.16 10.07 -15.76
N ILE A 100 11.21 9.34 -15.37
CA ILE A 100 12.37 9.90 -14.68
C ILE A 100 13.51 10.13 -15.67
N LYS A 101 14.09 11.34 -15.68
CA LYS A 101 15.27 11.67 -16.50
C LYS A 101 16.45 10.77 -16.13
N LYS A 102 17.19 10.27 -17.12
CA LYS A 102 18.36 9.43 -16.88
C LYS A 102 19.42 10.20 -16.09
N GLY A 103 19.95 9.59 -15.02
CA GLY A 103 20.93 10.21 -14.15
C GLY A 103 20.34 11.31 -13.25
N ALA A 104 19.01 11.33 -13.10
CA ALA A 104 18.35 12.23 -12.17
C ALA A 104 18.76 11.94 -10.71
N ASP A 105 19.10 12.98 -9.97
CA ASP A 105 19.11 12.91 -8.51
C ASP A 105 17.68 13.12 -8.00
N LEU A 106 17.18 12.14 -7.25
CA LEU A 106 15.84 12.15 -6.67
C LEU A 106 15.86 12.53 -5.19
N SER A 107 17.05 12.74 -4.60
CA SER A 107 17.22 12.87 -3.15
C SER A 107 16.42 14.03 -2.55
N ASP A 108 16.46 15.20 -3.19
CA ASP A 108 15.71 16.38 -2.73
C ASP A 108 14.19 16.16 -2.82
N VAL A 109 13.73 15.61 -3.94
CA VAL A 109 12.31 15.35 -4.18
C VAL A 109 11.77 14.32 -3.18
N ILE A 110 12.52 13.25 -2.96
CA ILE A 110 12.18 12.22 -1.97
C ILE A 110 12.21 12.83 -0.56
N GLY A 111 13.23 13.61 -0.21
CA GLY A 111 13.39 14.20 1.11
C GLY A 111 12.27 15.18 1.46
N ILE A 112 11.96 16.11 0.55
CA ILE A 112 10.83 17.04 0.68
C ILE A 112 9.54 16.24 0.84
N ARG A 113 9.34 15.20 0.01
CA ARG A 113 8.10 14.43 0.06
C ARG A 113 7.95 13.66 1.36
N LEU A 114 8.99 12.96 1.79
CA LEU A 114 8.98 12.23 3.06
C LEU A 114 8.62 13.14 4.22
N LYS A 115 9.17 14.36 4.28
CA LYS A 115 8.83 15.35 5.32
C LYS A 115 7.34 15.74 5.28
N VAL A 116 6.82 16.08 4.10
CA VAL A 116 5.41 16.46 3.94
C VAL A 116 4.47 15.32 4.31
N CYS A 117 4.83 14.08 3.97
CA CYS A 117 4.03 12.92 4.29
C CYS A 117 4.06 12.61 5.78
N ASP A 118 5.23 12.68 6.42
CA ASP A 118 5.39 12.50 7.86
C ASP A 118 4.58 13.52 8.67
N GLU A 119 4.64 14.80 8.28
CA GLU A 119 3.82 15.87 8.88
C GLU A 119 2.32 15.60 8.77
N ARG A 120 1.87 15.07 7.62
CA ARG A 120 0.46 14.66 7.43
C ARG A 120 0.06 13.46 8.30
N TYR A 121 0.98 12.57 8.66
CA TYR A 121 0.69 11.45 9.57
C TYR A 121 0.55 11.91 11.02
N GLU A 122 1.30 12.92 11.46
CA GLU A 122 1.18 13.46 12.83
C GLU A 122 -0.12 14.26 13.05
N GLU A 123 -0.77 14.73 11.99
CA GLU A 123 -2.03 15.49 12.03
C GLU A 123 -3.31 14.63 12.02
N VAL A 124 -3.19 13.31 11.82
CA VAL A 124 -4.33 12.34 11.75
C VAL A 124 -4.43 11.55 13.04
#